data_AF-A0A1U7CYG0-F1
#
_entry.id   AF-A0A1U7CYG0-F1
#
_cell.length_a   1.000
_cell.length_b   1.000
_cell.length_c   1.000
_cell.angle_alpha   90.00
_cell.angle_beta   90.00
_cell.angle_gamma   90.00
#
_symmetry.space_group_name_H-M   'P 1'
#
loop_
_entity.id
_entity.type
_entity.pdbx_description
1 polymer ?
#
loop_
_entity_poly.entity_id
_entity_poly.type
_entity_poly.pdbx_seq_one_letter_code
_entity_poly.pdbx_strand_id
1 'polypeptide(L)'
;MSASSDAPETGPAAPIKPIDGTIRETLDGLKNEVGGDEALDRRLAEIEMLGEEAAAGWKPDAHPPIAADVRFLHVSRTIHQLVTDRNRSVGIFLAVASILVAAATGLLNVKPEVAPIIPLRVVQYWCLPVTFATLAVLAIFISFLLIRARIGLIYEVAKLNALLGIHTKRVERVNPLSIFYIMHLLVVVLGGASAGLATAMIVYSFFSQGEPDIGLGGVAAAGASVPSPDRLNPGEGGFDVAAPLGAGIAVTLLYIIGLLALYYTTILRHTTEAKMNAARS
;
A
#
# COMPACT_ATOMS: atom_id res chain seq x y z
N MET A 1 4.51 -4.44 81.16
CA MET A 1 4.00 -3.06 81.27
C MET A 1 4.64 -2.26 80.14
N SER A 2 3.98 -1.64 79.18
CA SER A 2 2.61 -1.60 78.66
C SER A 2 2.75 -0.95 77.29
N ALA A 3 2.32 -1.63 76.23
CA ALA A 3 2.18 -1.05 74.91
C ALA A 3 0.84 -0.30 74.86
N SER A 4 0.84 0.98 74.50
CA SER A 4 -0.36 1.74 74.16
C SER A 4 -0.34 2.03 72.66
N SER A 5 -1.32 1.45 71.97
CA SER A 5 -1.63 1.65 70.56
C SER A 5 -2.51 2.88 70.38
N ASP A 6 -2.02 3.90 69.68
CA ASP A 6 -2.86 4.99 69.17
C ASP A 6 -3.22 4.69 67.71
N ALA A 7 -4.42 4.14 67.51
CA ALA A 7 -5.08 4.07 66.21
C ALA A 7 -6.17 5.16 66.18
N PRO A 8 -6.30 5.96 65.10
CA PRO A 8 -7.31 7.00 65.02
C PRO A 8 -8.71 6.41 64.83
N GLU A 9 -9.67 6.91 65.63
CA GLU A 9 -11.10 6.59 65.59
C GLU A 9 -11.73 6.83 64.21
N THR A 10 -12.30 5.78 63.63
CA THR A 10 -13.16 5.85 62.45
C THR A 10 -14.58 6.23 62.88
N GLY A 11 -14.95 7.50 62.69
CA GLY A 11 -16.35 7.94 62.80
C GLY A 11 -17.25 7.30 61.72
N PRO A 12 -18.56 7.16 61.96
CA PRO A 12 -19.47 6.48 61.04
C PRO A 12 -19.62 7.25 59.72
N ALA A 13 -19.45 6.53 58.61
CA ALA A 13 -19.59 7.03 57.25
C ALA A 13 -21.01 7.58 56.98
N ALA A 14 -21.09 8.77 56.39
CA ALA A 14 -22.35 9.36 55.94
C ALA A 14 -22.99 8.49 54.84
N PRO A 15 -24.33 8.39 54.78
CA PRO A 15 -25.02 7.57 53.80
C PRO A 15 -24.84 8.11 52.38
N ILE A 16 -24.35 7.23 51.49
CA ILE A 16 -24.22 7.47 50.05
C ILE A 16 -25.63 7.64 49.47
N LYS A 17 -25.91 8.82 48.89
CA LYS A 17 -27.11 9.02 48.06
C LYS A 17 -26.94 8.24 46.75
N PRO A 18 -27.91 7.40 46.34
CA PRO A 18 -27.82 6.70 45.06
C PRO A 18 -27.88 7.72 43.90
N ILE A 19 -26.93 7.61 42.98
CA ILE A 19 -26.86 8.39 41.75
C ILE A 19 -27.93 7.86 40.79
N ASP A 20 -28.97 8.65 40.59
CA ASP A 20 -30.10 8.37 39.69
C ASP A 20 -29.75 8.82 38.25
N GLY A 21 -28.82 8.11 37.60
CA GLY A 21 -28.18 8.59 36.35
C GLY A 21 -28.23 7.63 35.15
N THR A 22 -28.45 6.33 35.35
CA THR A 22 -28.26 5.32 34.30
C THR A 22 -29.39 5.21 33.28
N ILE A 23 -30.53 5.88 33.50
CA ILE A 23 -31.68 5.85 32.57
C ILE A 23 -31.64 7.03 31.60
N ARG A 24 -30.93 8.12 31.93
CA ARG A 24 -30.97 9.37 31.15
C ARG A 24 -30.10 9.31 29.89
N GLU A 25 -28.94 8.69 29.96
CA GLU A 25 -28.03 8.55 28.80
C GLU A 25 -28.58 7.62 27.72
N THR A 26 -29.28 6.55 28.12
CA THR A 26 -29.88 5.58 27.19
C THR A 26 -31.12 6.15 26.49
N LEU A 27 -31.89 7.02 27.18
CA LEU A 27 -33.05 7.70 26.60
C LEU A 27 -32.63 8.83 25.64
N ASP A 28 -31.54 9.54 25.95
CA ASP A 28 -30.98 10.58 25.07
C ASP A 28 -30.39 9.96 23.78
N GLY A 29 -29.86 8.74 23.84
CA GLY A 29 -29.46 7.97 22.66
C GLY A 29 -30.61 7.67 21.71
N LEU A 30 -31.77 7.25 22.24
CA LEU A 30 -32.95 6.91 21.44
C LEU A 30 -33.65 8.16 20.87
N LYS A 31 -33.61 9.28 21.59
CA LYS A 31 -34.19 10.57 21.14
C LYS A 31 -33.42 11.17 19.96
N ASN A 32 -32.11 10.92 19.88
CA ASN A 32 -31.25 11.40 18.79
C ASN A 32 -31.45 10.62 17.47
N GLU A 33 -31.98 9.39 17.50
CA GLU A 33 -32.35 8.66 16.26
C GLU A 33 -33.65 9.17 15.63
N VAL A 34 -34.52 9.82 16.41
CA VAL A 34 -35.82 10.34 15.92
C VAL A 34 -35.67 11.74 15.29
N GLY A 35 -34.61 12.49 15.59
CA GLY A 35 -34.32 13.84 15.06
C GLY A 35 -33.24 13.87 13.97
N GLY A 36 -33.21 12.85 13.12
CA GLY A 36 -32.06 12.32 12.37
C GLY A 36 -31.21 13.24 11.47
N ASP A 37 -31.49 14.53 11.33
CA ASP A 37 -30.63 15.47 10.57
C ASP A 37 -30.23 16.70 11.39
N GLU A 38 -31.16 17.31 12.15
CA GLU A 38 -30.86 18.50 12.98
C GLU A 38 -29.84 18.22 14.10
N ALA A 39 -29.83 16.99 14.65
CA ALA A 39 -28.86 16.60 15.67
C ALA A 39 -27.45 16.35 15.10
N LEU A 40 -27.36 15.92 13.83
CA LEU A 40 -26.10 15.75 13.12
C LEU A 40 -25.54 17.10 12.69
N ASP A 41 -26.36 17.99 12.14
CA ASP A 41 -25.97 19.34 11.73
C ASP A 41 -25.52 20.18 12.93
N ARG A 42 -26.20 20.05 14.07
CA ARG A 42 -25.78 20.70 15.32
C ARG A 42 -24.43 20.19 15.83
N ARG A 43 -24.18 18.88 15.76
CA ARG A 43 -22.87 18.30 16.10
C ARG A 43 -21.79 18.70 15.10
N LEU A 44 -22.12 18.82 13.83
CA LEU A 44 -21.20 19.26 12.79
C LEU A 44 -20.79 20.72 13.00
N ALA A 45 -21.75 21.59 13.32
CA ALA A 45 -21.50 22.98 13.68
C ALA A 45 -20.70 23.13 14.97
N GLU A 46 -20.96 22.29 15.98
CA GLU A 46 -20.13 22.23 17.19
C GLU A 46 -18.70 21.78 16.89
N ILE A 47 -18.51 20.82 15.97
CA ILE A 47 -17.17 20.36 15.53
C ILE A 47 -16.45 21.42 14.71
N GLU A 48 -17.16 22.15 13.84
CA GLU A 48 -16.61 23.25 13.04
C GLU A 48 -16.16 24.41 13.94
N MET A 49 -16.97 24.77 14.93
CA MET A 49 -16.64 25.77 15.95
C MET A 49 -15.45 25.33 16.81
N LEU A 50 -15.38 24.06 17.24
CA LEU A 50 -14.20 23.50 17.92
C LEU A 50 -12.94 23.51 17.03
N GLY A 51 -13.12 23.34 15.72
CA GLY A 51 -12.04 23.43 14.73
C GLY A 51 -11.52 24.86 14.55
N GLU A 52 -12.42 25.85 14.58
CA GLU A 52 -12.10 27.27 14.53
C GLU A 52 -11.40 27.74 15.81
N GLU A 53 -11.83 27.24 16.97
CA GLU A 53 -11.18 27.47 18.28
C GLU A 53 -9.77 26.86 18.34
N ALA A 54 -9.59 25.64 17.82
CA ALA A 54 -8.26 25.02 17.72
C ALA A 54 -7.33 25.76 16.75
N ALA A 55 -7.86 26.31 15.65
CA ALA A 55 -7.12 27.15 14.70
C ALA A 55 -6.77 28.53 15.27
N ALA A 56 -7.59 29.07 16.18
CA ALA A 56 -7.33 30.28 16.95
C ALA A 56 -6.29 30.09 18.07
N GLY A 57 -5.67 28.91 18.17
CA GLY A 57 -4.64 28.59 19.15
C GLY A 57 -5.19 28.19 20.52
N TRP A 58 -6.50 27.95 20.64
CA TRP A 58 -7.08 27.37 21.83
C TRP A 58 -6.64 25.91 21.91
N LYS A 59 -5.84 25.57 22.92
CA LYS A 59 -5.50 24.17 23.23
C LYS A 59 -6.71 23.59 23.95
N PRO A 60 -7.41 22.59 23.39
CA PRO A 60 -8.47 21.91 24.12
C PRO A 60 -7.91 21.39 25.43
N ASP A 61 -8.63 21.62 26.53
CA ASP A 61 -8.31 21.03 27.82
C ASP A 61 -8.10 19.52 27.64
N ALA A 62 -7.10 18.97 28.32
CA ALA A 62 -6.76 17.55 28.22
C ALA A 62 -8.02 16.71 28.51
N HIS A 63 -8.62 16.16 27.46
CA HIS A 63 -9.82 15.36 27.60
C HIS A 63 -9.57 14.27 28.64
N PRO A 64 -10.54 14.02 29.55
CA PRO A 64 -10.40 12.94 30.52
C PRO A 64 -10.03 11.66 29.78
N PRO A 65 -9.04 10.91 30.27
CA PRO A 65 -8.49 9.78 29.54
C PRO A 65 -9.63 8.82 29.18
N ILE A 66 -9.90 8.73 27.87
CA ILE A 66 -10.88 7.79 27.30
C ILE A 66 -10.72 6.43 27.99
N ALA A 67 -11.82 5.82 28.43
CA ALA A 67 -11.82 4.52 29.09
C ALA A 67 -11.00 3.49 28.30
N ALA A 68 -10.27 2.62 29.00
CA ALA A 68 -9.36 1.64 28.39
C ALA A 68 -10.06 0.76 27.34
N ASP A 69 -11.33 0.43 27.56
CA ASP A 69 -12.15 -0.40 26.65
C ASP A 69 -12.41 0.28 25.31
N VAL A 70 -12.67 1.59 25.32
CA VAL A 70 -12.91 2.37 24.09
C VAL A 70 -11.60 2.54 23.30
N ARG A 71 -10.46 2.72 24.00
CA ARG A 71 -9.14 2.74 23.36
C ARG A 71 -8.82 1.40 22.72
N PHE A 72 -9.12 0.29 23.39
CA PHE A 72 -8.93 -1.06 22.86
C PHE A 72 -9.77 -1.28 21.60
N LEU A 73 -11.06 -0.93 21.61
CA LEU A 73 -11.95 -1.07 20.46
C LEU A 73 -11.46 -0.24 19.26
N HIS A 74 -11.00 0.98 19.50
CA HIS A 74 -10.47 1.83 18.44
C HIS A 74 -9.21 1.21 17.78
N VAL A 75 -8.25 0.77 18.59
CA VAL A 75 -7.00 0.14 18.10
C VAL A 75 -7.31 -1.15 17.35
N SER A 76 -8.19 -1.99 17.88
CA SER A 76 -8.61 -3.24 17.22
C SER A 76 -9.26 -2.98 15.86
N ARG A 77 -10.16 -1.98 15.77
CA ARG A 77 -10.78 -1.57 14.51
C ARG A 77 -9.75 -1.09 13.50
N THR A 78 -8.80 -0.26 13.92
CA THR A 78 -7.74 0.26 13.03
C THR A 78 -6.82 -0.85 12.53
N ILE A 79 -6.44 -1.82 13.37
CA ILE A 79 -5.67 -3.00 12.94
C ILE A 79 -6.44 -3.78 11.87
N HIS A 80 -7.72 -4.05 12.11
CA HIS A 80 -8.55 -4.78 11.16
C HIS A 80 -8.66 -4.04 9.82
N GLN A 81 -8.87 -2.73 9.84
CA GLN A 81 -8.91 -1.90 8.63
C GLN A 81 -7.59 -1.93 7.87
N LEU A 82 -6.45 -1.80 8.56
CA LEU A 82 -5.12 -1.86 7.93
C LEU A 82 -4.86 -3.22 7.25
N VAL A 83 -5.28 -4.32 7.87
CA VAL A 83 -5.15 -5.66 7.28
C VAL A 83 -6.06 -5.82 6.06
N THR A 84 -7.29 -5.33 6.14
CA THR A 84 -8.26 -5.38 5.04
C THR A 84 -7.81 -4.53 3.86
N ASP A 85 -7.33 -3.30 4.10
CA ASP A 85 -6.81 -2.41 3.07
C ASP A 85 -5.57 -2.99 2.37
N ARG A 86 -4.66 -3.59 3.14
CA ARG A 86 -3.52 -4.34 2.60
C ARG A 86 -3.98 -5.50 1.71
N ASN A 87 -4.89 -6.34 2.19
CA ASN A 87 -5.35 -7.50 1.41
C ASN A 87 -6.09 -7.06 0.14
N ARG A 88 -6.90 -6.01 0.22
CA ARG A 88 -7.63 -5.43 -0.90
C ARG A 88 -6.68 -4.86 -1.95
N SER A 89 -5.68 -4.08 -1.54
CA SER A 89 -4.69 -3.49 -2.46
C SER A 89 -3.87 -4.54 -3.19
N VAL A 90 -3.38 -5.58 -2.49
CA VAL A 90 -2.67 -6.71 -3.12
C VAL A 90 -3.60 -7.51 -4.04
N GLY A 91 -4.83 -7.77 -3.61
CA GLY A 91 -5.81 -8.52 -4.40
C GLY A 91 -6.17 -7.82 -5.72
N ILE A 92 -6.41 -6.50 -5.67
CA ILE A 92 -6.68 -5.70 -6.87
C ILE A 92 -5.45 -5.69 -7.79
N PHE A 93 -4.25 -5.50 -7.25
CA PHE A 93 -3.02 -5.53 -8.04
C PHE A 93 -2.85 -6.86 -8.77
N LEU A 94 -3.05 -7.98 -8.07
CA LEU A 94 -2.95 -9.32 -8.64
C LEU A 94 -4.00 -9.60 -9.71
N ALA A 95 -5.23 -9.13 -9.50
CA ALA A 95 -6.30 -9.26 -10.49
C ALA A 95 -5.99 -8.45 -11.76
N VAL A 96 -5.50 -7.22 -11.62
CA VAL A 96 -5.09 -6.39 -12.76
C VAL A 96 -3.90 -7.02 -13.48
N ALA A 97 -2.90 -7.49 -12.73
CA ALA A 97 -1.73 -8.17 -13.29
C ALA A 97 -2.12 -9.43 -14.08
N SER A 98 -3.00 -10.27 -13.54
CA SER A 98 -3.41 -11.51 -14.21
C SER A 98 -4.19 -11.23 -15.50
N ILE A 99 -5.10 -10.26 -15.50
CA ILE A 99 -5.84 -9.83 -16.69
C ILE A 99 -4.88 -9.29 -17.75
N LEU A 100 -3.94 -8.43 -17.37
CA LEU A 100 -2.96 -7.85 -18.29
C LEU A 100 -2.05 -8.93 -18.89
N VAL A 101 -1.55 -9.87 -18.09
CA VAL A 101 -0.73 -10.97 -18.57
C VAL A 101 -1.52 -11.89 -19.51
N ALA A 102 -2.78 -12.20 -19.18
CA ALA A 102 -3.65 -12.98 -20.05
C ALA A 102 -3.92 -12.27 -21.39
N ALA A 103 -4.20 -10.96 -21.35
CA ALA A 103 -4.42 -10.15 -22.54
C ALA A 103 -3.15 -10.05 -23.42
N ALA A 104 -1.98 -9.83 -22.81
CA ALA A 104 -0.70 -9.79 -23.51
C ALA A 104 -0.37 -11.15 -24.15
N THR A 105 -0.58 -12.24 -23.41
CA THR A 105 -0.36 -13.60 -23.91
C THR A 105 -1.34 -13.94 -25.04
N GLY A 106 -2.59 -13.52 -24.93
CA GLY A 106 -3.57 -13.62 -26.00
C GLY A 106 -3.09 -12.90 -27.25
N LEU A 107 -2.72 -11.62 -27.13
CA LEU A 107 -2.25 -10.80 -28.25
C LEU A 107 -1.00 -11.36 -28.94
N LEU A 108 -0.10 -11.99 -28.18
CA LEU A 108 1.11 -12.64 -28.73
C LEU A 108 0.82 -13.97 -29.43
N ASN A 109 -0.24 -14.67 -29.05
CA ASN A 109 -0.61 -15.96 -29.62
C ASN A 109 -1.66 -15.88 -30.75
N VAL A 110 -2.23 -14.70 -31.01
CA VAL A 110 -3.19 -14.51 -32.11
C VAL A 110 -2.51 -14.83 -33.45
N LYS A 111 -3.07 -15.81 -34.16
CA LYS A 111 -2.78 -16.06 -35.58
C LYS A 111 -3.87 -15.36 -36.40
N PRO A 112 -3.54 -14.36 -37.22
CA PRO A 112 -4.54 -13.70 -38.05
C PRO A 112 -5.01 -14.66 -39.15
N GLU A 113 -6.26 -15.12 -39.08
CA GLU A 113 -6.89 -15.93 -40.14
C GLU A 113 -7.28 -15.09 -41.36
N VAL A 114 -7.48 -13.78 -41.16
CA VAL A 114 -7.80 -12.78 -42.19
C VAL A 114 -6.90 -11.58 -41.99
N ALA A 115 -6.41 -10.98 -43.08
CA ALA A 115 -5.56 -9.79 -43.03
C ALA A 115 -6.30 -8.63 -42.31
N PRO A 116 -5.86 -8.25 -41.09
CA PRO A 116 -6.55 -7.22 -40.33
C PRO A 116 -6.32 -5.85 -40.96
N ILE A 117 -7.32 -4.96 -40.85
CA ILE A 117 -7.23 -3.55 -41.32
C ILE A 117 -6.03 -2.82 -40.69
N ILE A 118 -5.69 -3.17 -39.45
CA ILE A 118 -4.50 -2.67 -38.75
C ILE A 118 -3.57 -3.86 -38.50
N PRO A 119 -2.30 -3.80 -38.94
CA PRO A 119 -1.35 -4.88 -38.69
C PRO A 119 -1.14 -5.08 -37.19
N LEU A 120 -1.31 -6.33 -36.72
CA LEU A 120 -1.17 -6.71 -35.31
C LEU A 120 0.18 -6.29 -34.70
N ARG A 121 1.22 -6.21 -35.53
CA ARG A 121 2.56 -5.76 -35.13
C ARG A 121 2.57 -4.32 -34.60
N VAL A 122 1.78 -3.43 -35.20
CA VAL A 122 1.66 -2.03 -34.76
C VAL A 122 0.93 -1.98 -33.41
N VAL A 123 -0.11 -2.79 -33.24
CA VAL A 123 -0.84 -2.87 -31.97
C VAL A 123 0.07 -3.41 -30.86
N GLN A 124 0.83 -4.48 -31.12
CA GLN A 124 1.79 -5.05 -30.16
C GLN A 124 2.88 -4.03 -29.79
N TYR A 125 3.40 -3.29 -30.76
CA TYR A 125 4.45 -2.29 -30.56
C TYR A 125 4.02 -1.15 -29.63
N TRP A 126 2.80 -0.62 -29.79
CA TRP A 126 2.33 0.48 -28.96
C TRP A 126 1.68 0.02 -27.65
N CYS A 127 0.99 -1.12 -27.67
CA CYS A 127 0.19 -1.57 -26.54
C CYS A 127 1.02 -2.31 -25.48
N LEU A 128 1.90 -3.24 -25.87
CA LEU A 128 2.62 -4.08 -24.91
C LEU A 128 3.58 -3.30 -23.99
N PRO A 129 4.42 -2.37 -24.48
CA PRO A 129 5.30 -1.61 -23.60
C PRO A 129 4.50 -0.75 -22.61
N VAL A 130 3.39 -0.16 -23.06
CA VAL A 130 2.53 0.69 -22.23
C VAL A 130 1.80 -0.13 -21.15
N THR A 131 1.30 -1.32 -21.47
CA THR A 131 0.65 -2.19 -20.48
C THR A 131 1.63 -2.69 -19.42
N PHE A 132 2.85 -3.06 -19.80
CA PHE A 132 3.87 -3.46 -18.83
C PHE A 132 4.41 -2.27 -18.01
N ALA A 133 4.58 -1.09 -18.62
CA ALA A 133 4.99 0.12 -17.93
C ALA A 133 3.96 0.58 -16.89
N THR A 134 2.67 0.56 -17.25
CA THR A 134 1.58 0.90 -16.32
C THR A 134 1.52 -0.07 -15.14
N LEU A 135 1.70 -1.37 -15.37
CA LEU A 135 1.76 -2.37 -14.30
C LEU A 135 2.97 -2.15 -13.36
N ALA A 136 4.12 -1.75 -13.91
CA ALA A 136 5.30 -1.37 -13.13
C ALA A 136 5.03 -0.15 -12.25
N VAL A 137 4.43 0.91 -12.80
CA VAL A 137 4.08 2.12 -12.04
C VAL A 137 3.08 1.78 -10.92
N LEU A 138 2.05 0.98 -11.23
CA LEU A 138 1.07 0.54 -10.23
C LEU A 138 1.76 -0.23 -9.10
N ALA A 139 2.72 -1.10 -9.41
CA ALA A 139 3.47 -1.85 -8.40
C ALA A 139 4.27 -0.94 -7.46
N ILE A 140 4.80 0.20 -7.93
CA ILE A 140 5.45 1.20 -7.07
C ILE A 140 4.44 1.78 -6.06
N PHE A 141 3.26 2.20 -6.52
CA PHE A 141 2.24 2.76 -5.64
C PHE A 141 1.75 1.75 -4.59
N ILE A 142 1.46 0.53 -5.01
CA ILE A 142 1.06 -0.55 -4.10
C ILE A 142 2.19 -0.85 -3.11
N SER A 143 3.45 -0.85 -3.55
CA SER A 143 4.62 -1.03 -2.68
C SER A 143 4.65 0.01 -1.55
N PHE A 144 4.38 1.29 -1.84
CA PHE A 144 4.29 2.32 -0.81
C PHE A 144 3.10 2.12 0.14
N LEU A 145 1.92 1.74 -0.38
CA LEU A 145 0.76 1.44 0.46
C LEU A 145 1.03 0.27 1.41
N LEU A 146 1.72 -0.78 0.95
CA LEU A 146 2.11 -1.92 1.79
C LEU A 146 3.10 -1.53 2.88
N ILE A 147 4.06 -0.67 2.57
CA ILE A 147 5.00 -0.13 3.56
C ILE A 147 4.23 0.68 4.61
N ARG A 148 3.34 1.59 4.18
CA ARG A 148 2.51 2.40 5.09
C ARG A 148 1.63 1.53 5.98
N ALA A 149 0.94 0.55 5.40
CA ALA A 149 0.08 -0.38 6.13
C ALA A 149 0.87 -1.21 7.15
N ARG A 150 2.07 -1.67 6.79
CA ARG A 150 2.94 -2.41 7.72
C ARG A 150 3.38 -1.52 8.88
N ILE A 151 3.84 -0.30 8.62
CA ILE A 151 4.26 0.61 9.70
C ILE A 151 3.09 0.92 10.63
N GLY A 152 1.92 1.27 10.08
CA GLY A 152 0.71 1.51 10.85
C GLY A 152 0.34 0.33 11.75
N LEU A 153 0.42 -0.89 11.21
CA LEU A 153 0.11 -2.09 11.98
C LEU A 153 1.07 -2.32 13.15
N ILE A 154 2.38 -2.07 12.97
CA ILE A 154 3.34 -2.20 14.07
C ILE A 154 3.03 -1.15 15.16
N TYR A 155 2.57 0.05 14.81
CA TYR A 155 2.16 1.07 15.80
C TYR A 155 0.89 0.68 16.54
N GLU A 156 -0.15 0.27 15.85
CA GLU A 156 -1.41 -0.10 16.50
C GLU A 156 -1.26 -1.36 17.35
N VAL A 157 -0.53 -2.39 16.89
CA VAL A 157 -0.25 -3.59 17.70
C VAL A 157 0.57 -3.24 18.95
N ALA A 158 1.52 -2.32 18.85
CA ALA A 158 2.29 -1.89 20.02
C ALA A 158 1.44 -1.13 21.03
N LYS A 159 0.54 -0.27 20.55
CA LYS A 159 -0.45 0.41 21.40
C LYS A 159 -1.37 -0.62 22.08
N LEU A 160 -1.81 -1.64 21.36
CA LEU A 160 -2.64 -2.72 21.91
C LEU A 160 -1.91 -3.48 23.03
N ASN A 161 -0.65 -3.87 22.81
CA ASN A 161 0.14 -4.58 23.82
C ASN A 161 0.35 -3.72 25.08
N ALA A 162 0.58 -2.40 24.91
CA ALA A 162 0.68 -1.46 26.02
C ALA A 162 -0.62 -1.35 26.82
N LEU A 163 -1.77 -1.26 26.13
CA LEU A 163 -3.10 -1.23 26.78
C LEU A 163 -3.41 -2.53 27.55
N LEU A 164 -2.96 -3.68 27.04
CA LEU A 164 -3.16 -4.98 27.68
C LEU A 164 -2.16 -5.25 28.82
N GLY A 165 -1.21 -4.34 29.10
CA GLY A 165 -0.16 -4.53 30.10
C GLY A 165 0.83 -5.65 29.77
N ILE A 166 0.71 -6.26 28.58
CA ILE A 166 1.61 -7.32 28.14
C ILE A 166 2.91 -6.65 27.73
N HIS A 167 3.94 -6.81 28.56
CA HIS A 167 5.30 -6.33 28.29
C HIS A 167 6.00 -7.20 27.24
N THR A 168 5.30 -7.58 26.17
CA THR A 168 5.92 -8.21 25.03
C THR A 168 6.78 -7.18 24.34
N LYS A 169 8.07 -7.48 24.23
CA LYS A 169 9.00 -6.79 23.33
C LYS A 169 8.29 -6.63 21.99
N ARG A 170 8.11 -5.38 21.52
CA ARG A 170 7.52 -5.08 20.20
C ARG A 170 8.18 -6.03 19.20
N VAL A 171 7.41 -6.65 18.30
CA VAL A 171 7.90 -7.68 17.36
C VAL A 171 9.11 -7.15 16.59
N GLU A 172 10.31 -7.37 17.14
CA GLU A 172 11.62 -6.94 16.63
C GLU A 172 11.97 -7.67 15.33
N ARG A 173 11.26 -8.77 15.07
CA ARG A 173 11.56 -9.65 13.96
C ARG A 173 10.80 -9.16 12.74
N VAL A 174 11.51 -8.41 11.91
CA VAL A 174 11.27 -8.44 10.46
C VAL A 174 11.50 -9.88 10.02
N ASN A 175 10.49 -10.73 10.20
CA ASN A 175 10.57 -12.10 9.75
C ASN A 175 10.50 -12.09 8.21
N PRO A 176 11.51 -12.58 7.50
CA PRO A 176 11.47 -12.68 6.04
C PRO A 176 10.35 -13.61 5.54
N LEU A 177 9.77 -14.45 6.41
CA LEU A 177 8.58 -15.24 6.11
C LEU A 177 7.27 -14.57 6.57
N SER A 178 7.31 -13.30 6.97
CA SER A 178 6.09 -12.56 7.31
C SER A 178 5.22 -12.42 6.06
N ILE A 179 3.91 -12.64 6.22
CA ILE A 179 2.90 -12.42 5.18
C ILE A 179 3.04 -11.03 4.53
N PHE A 180 3.38 -10.00 5.31
CA PHE A 180 3.63 -8.66 4.78
C PHE A 180 4.81 -8.59 3.82
N TYR A 181 5.90 -9.30 4.14
CA TYR A 181 7.08 -9.35 3.28
C TYR A 181 6.78 -10.14 2.01
N ILE A 182 6.10 -11.28 2.13
CA ILE A 182 5.74 -12.11 0.97
C ILE A 182 4.83 -11.35 0.01
N MET A 183 3.80 -10.68 0.52
CA MET A 183 2.90 -9.86 -0.30
C MET A 183 3.63 -8.71 -0.99
N HIS A 184 4.53 -8.03 -0.27
CA HIS A 184 5.34 -6.95 -0.85
C HIS A 184 6.33 -7.49 -1.90
N LEU A 185 7.02 -8.59 -1.61
CA LEU A 185 7.95 -9.25 -2.52
C LEU A 185 7.24 -9.66 -3.81
N LEU A 186 6.04 -10.22 -3.71
CA LEU A 186 5.24 -10.61 -4.86
C LEU A 186 4.95 -9.41 -5.77
N VAL A 187 4.48 -8.30 -5.20
CA VAL A 187 4.20 -7.07 -5.94
C VAL A 187 5.48 -6.51 -6.59
N VAL A 188 6.58 -6.50 -5.85
CA VAL A 188 7.87 -5.97 -6.33
C VAL A 188 8.45 -6.84 -7.45
N VAL A 189 8.36 -8.16 -7.35
CA VAL A 189 8.84 -9.09 -8.39
C VAL A 189 8.00 -8.96 -9.67
N LEU A 190 6.67 -8.96 -9.56
CA LEU A 190 5.81 -8.75 -10.75
C LEU A 190 6.01 -7.36 -11.37
N GLY A 191 6.11 -6.32 -10.54
CA GLY A 191 6.38 -4.96 -11.00
C GLY A 191 7.74 -4.84 -11.70
N GLY A 192 8.77 -5.46 -11.13
CA GLY A 192 10.12 -5.48 -11.68
C GLY A 192 10.19 -6.23 -13.00
N ALA A 193 9.56 -7.42 -13.08
CA ALA A 193 9.46 -8.17 -14.34
C ALA A 193 8.76 -7.35 -15.43
N SER A 194 7.70 -6.62 -15.06
CA SER A 194 6.97 -5.75 -15.99
C SER A 194 7.83 -4.56 -16.44
N ALA A 195 8.56 -3.91 -15.52
CA ALA A 195 9.48 -2.83 -15.84
C ALA A 195 10.61 -3.30 -16.78
N GLY A 196 11.14 -4.49 -16.52
CA GLY A 196 12.16 -5.12 -17.36
C GLY A 196 11.65 -5.44 -18.76
N LEU A 197 10.46 -6.05 -18.87
CA LEU A 197 9.84 -6.34 -20.17
C LEU A 197 9.54 -5.08 -20.97
N ALA A 198 8.96 -4.05 -20.35
CA ALA A 198 8.73 -2.77 -21.00
C ALA A 198 10.03 -2.16 -21.51
N THR A 199 11.08 -2.15 -20.68
CA THR A 199 12.40 -1.63 -21.05
C THR A 199 13.01 -2.43 -22.19
N ALA A 200 12.97 -3.76 -22.13
CA ALA A 200 13.50 -4.62 -23.18
C ALA A 200 12.78 -4.37 -24.51
N MET A 201 11.47 -4.18 -24.51
CA MET A 201 10.70 -3.87 -25.73
C MET A 201 11.05 -2.49 -26.31
N ILE A 202 11.24 -1.48 -25.46
CA ILE A 202 11.64 -0.12 -25.87
C ILE A 202 13.08 -0.09 -26.39
N VAL A 203 13.99 -0.82 -25.75
CA VAL A 203 15.39 -0.88 -26.17
C VAL A 203 15.51 -1.70 -27.45
N TYR A 204 14.76 -2.79 -27.58
CA TYR A 204 14.69 -3.57 -28.81
C TYR A 204 14.16 -2.74 -29.98
N SER A 205 13.13 -1.91 -29.75
CA SER A 205 12.63 -1.02 -30.81
C SER A 205 13.65 0.03 -31.19
N PHE A 206 14.39 0.59 -30.22
CA PHE A 206 15.44 1.57 -30.48
C PHE A 206 16.58 1.00 -31.34
N PHE A 207 17.03 -0.22 -31.05
CA PHE A 207 18.07 -0.89 -31.84
C PHE A 207 17.57 -1.44 -33.18
N SER A 208 16.28 -1.77 -33.29
CA SER A 208 15.65 -2.23 -34.54
C SER A 208 15.29 -1.10 -35.50
N GLN A 209 15.55 0.18 -35.18
CA GLN A 209 15.32 1.32 -36.09
C GLN A 209 16.36 1.40 -37.24
N GLY A 210 16.45 0.32 -38.02
CA GLY A 210 16.53 0.40 -39.47
C GLY A 210 15.11 0.17 -40.01
N GLU A 211 14.39 1.27 -40.25
CA GLU A 211 13.01 1.36 -40.78
C GLU A 211 11.88 0.71 -39.95
N PRO A 212 11.07 1.52 -39.23
CA PRO A 212 9.68 1.14 -39.06
C PRO A 212 9.02 1.25 -40.44
N ASP A 213 8.85 0.12 -41.12
CA ASP A 213 7.96 0.03 -42.28
C ASP A 213 6.51 0.20 -41.79
N ILE A 214 6.18 1.44 -41.46
CA ILE A 214 4.81 1.91 -41.28
C ILE A 214 4.24 1.79 -42.68
N GLY A 215 3.44 0.75 -42.95
CA GLY A 215 2.84 0.41 -44.24
C GLY A 215 1.90 1.47 -44.85
N LEU A 216 2.20 2.76 -44.66
CA LEU A 216 1.75 3.92 -45.41
C LEU A 216 2.99 4.58 -46.04
N GLY A 217 3.35 4.20 -47.27
CA GLY A 217 4.19 5.05 -48.12
C GLY A 217 5.33 4.39 -48.90
N GLY A 218 5.05 3.35 -49.69
CA GLY A 218 6.04 2.73 -50.58
C GLY A 218 5.89 3.10 -52.05
N VAL A 219 5.91 4.39 -52.41
CA VAL A 219 6.08 4.81 -53.84
C VAL A 219 7.30 5.74 -54.03
N ALA A 220 8.08 6.01 -52.98
CA ALA A 220 9.20 6.93 -53.09
C ALA A 220 10.45 6.46 -52.31
N ALA A 221 11.01 5.32 -52.69
CA ALA A 221 12.42 5.01 -52.43
C ALA A 221 12.87 3.84 -53.33
N ALA A 222 13.04 4.14 -54.62
CA ALA A 222 13.88 3.31 -55.47
C ALA A 222 15.32 3.40 -54.94
N GLY A 223 15.79 2.33 -54.28
CA GLY A 223 17.21 2.06 -54.04
C GLY A 223 17.73 2.31 -52.62
N ALA A 224 17.49 1.38 -51.69
CA ALA A 224 18.39 1.12 -50.56
C ALA A 224 18.11 -0.26 -49.92
N SER A 225 19.16 -1.08 -49.89
CA SER A 225 19.37 -2.28 -49.05
C SER A 225 18.23 -3.28 -48.84
N VAL A 226 18.23 -4.34 -49.67
CA VAL A 226 17.70 -5.65 -49.27
C VAL A 226 18.49 -6.15 -48.05
N PRO A 227 17.88 -6.40 -46.87
CA PRO A 227 18.61 -7.02 -45.77
C PRO A 227 18.94 -8.47 -46.13
N SER A 228 20.21 -8.84 -46.01
CA SER A 228 20.69 -10.20 -46.31
C SER A 228 19.91 -11.26 -45.52
N PRO A 229 19.61 -12.43 -46.15
CA PRO A 229 18.79 -13.50 -45.57
C PRO A 229 19.40 -14.19 -44.33
N ASP A 230 20.62 -13.83 -43.93
CA ASP A 230 21.33 -14.39 -42.77
C ASP A 230 20.79 -13.91 -41.41
N ARG A 231 19.90 -12.90 -41.37
CA ARG A 231 19.27 -12.41 -40.12
C ARG A 231 18.14 -13.31 -39.58
N LEU A 232 17.83 -14.42 -40.23
CA LEU A 232 16.73 -15.33 -39.87
C LEU A 232 17.19 -16.63 -39.19
N ASN A 233 18.42 -16.70 -38.68
CA ASN A 233 18.87 -17.88 -37.94
C ASN A 233 18.60 -17.72 -36.42
N PRO A 234 17.67 -18.48 -35.81
CA PRO A 234 17.31 -18.36 -34.39
C PRO A 234 18.38 -18.91 -33.42
N GLY A 235 19.58 -19.26 -33.92
CA GLY A 235 20.69 -19.82 -33.14
C GLY A 235 21.86 -18.86 -32.88
N GLU A 236 21.93 -17.71 -33.53
CA GLU A 236 22.96 -16.69 -33.25
C GLU A 236 22.31 -15.54 -32.48
N GLY A 237 22.38 -15.62 -31.14
CA GLY A 237 22.03 -14.51 -30.26
C GLY A 237 23.00 -13.34 -30.45
N GLY A 238 22.84 -12.60 -31.55
CA GLY A 238 23.62 -11.40 -31.83
C GLY A 238 23.41 -10.32 -30.76
N PHE A 239 24.30 -9.33 -30.76
CA PHE A 239 24.24 -8.16 -29.87
C PHE A 239 22.86 -7.49 -29.86
N ASP A 240 22.12 -7.57 -30.98
CA ASP A 240 20.78 -7.02 -31.19
C ASP A 240 19.70 -7.62 -30.27
N VAL A 241 19.88 -8.85 -29.78
CA VAL A 241 18.95 -9.49 -28.81
C VAL A 241 19.53 -9.45 -27.39
N ALA A 242 20.85 -9.54 -27.25
CA ALA A 242 21.52 -9.52 -25.96
C ALA A 242 21.41 -8.16 -25.24
N ALA A 243 21.53 -7.04 -25.97
CA ALA A 243 21.49 -5.71 -25.38
C ALA A 243 20.11 -5.32 -24.80
N PRO A 244 18.98 -5.52 -25.50
CA PRO A 244 17.65 -5.26 -24.95
C PRO A 244 17.31 -6.15 -23.75
N LEU A 245 17.68 -7.44 -23.81
CA LEU A 245 17.43 -8.38 -22.75
C LEU A 245 18.30 -8.07 -21.51
N GLY A 246 19.55 -7.69 -21.72
CA GLY A 246 20.45 -7.20 -20.67
C GLY A 246 19.93 -5.93 -20.00
N ALA A 247 19.44 -4.95 -20.76
CA ALA A 247 18.82 -3.73 -20.23
C ALA A 247 17.56 -4.04 -19.41
N GLY A 248 16.71 -4.94 -19.89
CA GLY A 248 15.51 -5.40 -19.17
C GLY A 248 15.85 -6.08 -17.84
N ILE A 249 16.85 -6.97 -17.82
CA ILE A 249 17.33 -7.63 -16.60
C ILE A 249 17.90 -6.60 -15.61
N ALA A 250 18.74 -5.68 -16.09
CA ALA A 250 19.34 -4.64 -15.25
C ALA A 250 18.27 -3.77 -14.59
N VAL A 251 17.27 -3.31 -15.35
CA VAL A 251 16.15 -2.53 -14.80
C VAL A 251 15.32 -3.35 -13.81
N THR A 252 15.07 -4.63 -14.10
CA THR A 252 14.36 -5.54 -13.17
C THR A 252 15.09 -5.62 -11.83
N LEU A 253 16.40 -5.86 -11.85
CA LEU A 253 17.21 -5.98 -10.64
C LEU A 253 17.27 -4.67 -9.87
N LEU A 254 17.53 -3.54 -10.55
CA LEU A 254 17.55 -2.23 -9.92
C LEU A 254 16.21 -1.87 -9.30
N TYR A 255 15.11 -2.18 -9.97
CA TYR A 255 13.74 -1.97 -9.47
C TYR A 255 13.48 -2.78 -8.21
N ILE A 256 13.78 -4.09 -8.24
CA ILE A 256 13.56 -4.99 -7.10
C ILE A 256 14.42 -4.58 -5.92
N ILE A 257 15.73 -4.37 -6.14
CA ILE A 257 16.67 -3.97 -5.10
C ILE A 257 16.28 -2.62 -4.52
N GLY A 258 15.90 -1.64 -5.37
CA GLY A 258 15.51 -0.31 -4.93
C GLY A 258 14.28 -0.33 -4.01
N LEU A 259 13.22 -1.05 -4.37
CA LEU A 259 12.02 -1.13 -3.55
C LEU A 259 12.22 -1.97 -2.29
N LEU A 260 12.99 -3.07 -2.36
CA LEU A 260 13.36 -3.84 -1.17
C LEU A 260 14.23 -3.02 -0.21
N ALA A 261 15.23 -2.31 -0.73
CA ALA A 261 16.07 -1.42 0.07
C ALA A 261 15.19 -0.37 0.76
N LEU A 262 14.29 0.27 0.02
CA LEU A 262 13.34 1.24 0.57
C LEU A 262 12.49 0.63 1.67
N TYR A 263 11.93 -0.57 1.46
CA TYR A 263 11.15 -1.31 2.45
C TYR A 263 11.97 -1.56 3.73
N TYR A 264 13.17 -2.11 3.61
CA TYR A 264 14.02 -2.40 4.76
C TYR A 264 14.46 -1.12 5.48
N THR A 265 14.94 -0.11 4.76
CA THR A 265 15.39 1.14 5.38
C THR A 265 14.26 1.87 6.10
N THR A 266 13.07 1.89 5.50
CA THR A 266 11.92 2.59 6.09
C THR A 266 11.47 1.86 7.35
N ILE A 267 11.42 0.54 7.31
CA ILE A 267 10.95 -0.25 8.46
C ILE A 267 11.98 -0.20 9.58
N LEU A 268 13.27 -0.37 9.28
CA LEU A 268 14.35 -0.24 10.27
C LEU A 268 14.37 1.14 10.94
N ARG A 269 14.11 2.22 10.19
CA ARG A 269 13.98 3.59 10.73
C ARG A 269 12.75 3.78 11.63
N HIS A 270 11.67 3.05 11.39
CA HIS A 270 10.45 3.11 12.20
C HIS A 270 10.41 2.08 13.34
N THR A 271 11.36 1.15 13.37
CA THR A 271 11.56 0.18 14.46
C THR A 271 12.74 0.52 15.37
N THR A 272 13.49 1.59 15.11
CA THR A 272 14.63 2.01 15.94
C THR A 272 14.15 2.60 17.28
N GLU A 273 14.82 2.21 18.37
CA GLU A 273 14.43 2.48 19.77
C GLU A 273 14.17 3.95 20.11
N ALA A 274 14.81 4.89 19.41
CA ALA A 274 14.63 6.33 19.64
C ALA A 274 13.19 6.84 19.43
N LYS A 275 12.45 6.29 18.45
CA LYS A 275 11.02 6.61 18.27
C LYS A 275 10.11 5.79 19.20
N MET A 276 10.64 4.76 19.86
CA MET A 276 9.89 3.91 20.80
C MET A 276 9.69 4.57 22.16
N ASN A 277 10.64 5.40 22.60
CA ASN A 277 10.51 6.14 23.87
C ASN A 277 9.44 7.24 23.79
N ALA A 278 9.28 7.88 22.63
CA ALA A 278 8.25 8.91 22.41
C ALA A 278 6.81 8.37 22.35
N ALA A 279 6.62 7.06 22.14
CA ALA A 279 5.29 6.43 22.15
C ALA A 279 4.89 5.86 23.52
N ARG A 280 5.83 5.84 24.48
CA ARG A 280 5.60 5.44 25.88
C ARG A 280 5.25 6.62 26.79
N SER A 281 5.64 7.83 26.42
CA SER A 281 5.29 9.10 27.08
C SER A 281 3.97 9.63 26.57
#